data_AF-A0A3N1GCL8-F1
#
_entry.id   AF-A0A3N1GCL8-F1
#
_cell.length_a   1.000
_cell.length_b   1.000
_cell.length_c   1.000
_cell.angle_alpha   90.00
_cell.angle_beta   90.00
_cell.angle_gamma   90.00
#
_symmetry.space_group_name_H-M   'P 1'
#
loop_
_entity.id
_entity.type
_entity.pdbx_description
1 polymer ?
#
loop_
_entity_poly.entity_id
_entity_poly.type
_entity_poly.pdbx_seq_one_letter_code
_entity_poly.pdbx_strand_id
1 'polypeptide(L)'
;MSLPSVVARAVWYRRCAWAATVWAGAFAVLHFYWALGGNLGLAVSAGPELAAERPAWFVAGGLWGIGMLCVAGAIVGRELTRSRLRGFARVLARSAGWFAGLILLVRAASVEILLLVGPTLDDTVGPAHRFWTLVLWNPWFAVGGITFLVASYGHKAKETAETVSDRTTA
;
A
#
# COMPACT_ATOMS: atom_id res chain seq x y z
N MET A 1 26.65 -15.19 11.74
CA MET A 1 25.82 -14.61 10.67
C MET A 1 26.77 -14.05 9.62
N SER A 2 26.80 -14.56 8.38
CA SER A 2 27.81 -14.14 7.40
C SER A 2 27.51 -12.72 6.87
N LEU A 3 28.54 -11.87 6.74
CA LEU A 3 28.46 -10.50 6.20
C LEU A 3 27.65 -10.37 4.88
N PRO A 4 27.69 -11.33 3.93
CA PRO A 4 26.86 -11.32 2.72
C PRO A 4 25.35 -11.28 3.01
N SER A 5 24.89 -11.95 4.08
CA SER A 5 23.47 -12.01 4.43
C SER A 5 22.92 -10.67 4.96
N VAL A 6 23.76 -9.85 5.58
CA VAL A 6 23.36 -8.53 6.11
C VAL A 6 23.20 -7.53 4.96
N VAL A 7 24.15 -7.51 4.04
CA VAL A 7 24.12 -6.65 2.85
C VAL A 7 22.96 -7.03 1.93
N ALA A 8 22.74 -8.33 1.70
CA ALA A 8 21.62 -8.82 0.91
C ALA A 8 20.26 -8.38 1.50
N ARG A 9 20.07 -8.50 2.82
CA ARG A 9 18.85 -8.02 3.51
C ARG A 9 18.69 -6.50 3.39
N ALA A 10 19.76 -5.72 3.56
CA ALA A 10 19.70 -4.27 3.43
C ALA A 10 19.32 -3.81 2.02
N VAL A 11 19.85 -4.47 0.99
CA VAL A 11 19.48 -4.22 -0.42
C VAL A 11 18.03 -4.61 -0.68
N TRP A 12 17.59 -5.77 -0.16
CA TRP A 12 16.21 -6.23 -0.27
C TRP A 12 15.21 -5.23 0.29
N TYR A 13 15.40 -4.79 1.55
CA TYR A 13 14.50 -3.81 2.17
C TYR A 13 14.47 -2.47 1.42
N ARG A 14 15.61 -2.03 0.89
CA ARG A 14 15.68 -0.80 0.09
C ARG A 14 14.91 -0.94 -1.23
N ARG A 15 14.98 -2.11 -1.88
CA ARG A 15 14.18 -2.41 -3.08
C ARG A 15 12.69 -2.44 -2.77
N CYS A 16 12.28 -3.05 -1.65
CA CYS A 16 10.89 -3.07 -1.22
C CYS A 16 10.36 -1.66 -0.89
N ALA A 17 11.16 -0.81 -0.25
CA ALA A 17 10.79 0.57 0.02
C ALA A 17 10.59 1.38 -1.28
N TRP A 18 11.48 1.20 -2.27
CA TRP A 18 11.30 1.78 -3.60
C TRP A 18 10.06 1.26 -4.31
N ALA A 19 9.81 -0.05 -4.24
CA ALA A 19 8.61 -0.66 -4.80
C ALA A 19 7.34 -0.07 -4.17
N ALA A 20 7.30 0.08 -2.84
CA ALA A 20 6.20 0.72 -2.13
C ALA A 20 6.01 2.19 -2.55
N THR A 21 7.10 2.94 -2.74
CA THR A 21 7.04 4.33 -3.25
C THR A 21 6.45 4.40 -4.65
N VAL A 22 6.94 3.58 -5.57
CA VAL A 22 6.45 3.56 -6.96
C VAL A 22 5.00 3.11 -7.01
N TRP A 23 4.65 2.06 -6.25
CA TRP A 23 3.29 1.56 -6.14
C TRP A 23 2.33 2.64 -5.63
N ALA A 24 2.68 3.31 -4.53
CA ALA A 24 1.85 4.36 -3.95
C ALA A 24 1.77 5.60 -4.86
N GLY A 25 2.87 5.97 -5.52
CA GLY A 25 2.90 7.06 -6.49
C GLY A 25 2.00 6.79 -7.70
N ALA A 26 2.07 5.58 -8.27
CA ALA A 26 1.21 5.17 -9.36
C ALA A 26 -0.28 5.20 -8.96
N PHE A 27 -0.59 4.75 -7.74
CA PHE A 27 -1.95 4.79 -7.21
C PHE A 27 -2.47 6.22 -7.00
N ALA A 28 -1.60 7.11 -6.50
CA ALA A 28 -1.93 8.53 -6.34
C ALA A 28 -2.26 9.18 -7.69
N VAL A 29 -1.42 8.94 -8.71
CA VAL A 29 -1.66 9.44 -10.07
C VAL A 29 -3.00 8.97 -10.61
N LEU A 30 -3.33 7.69 -10.41
CA LEU A 30 -4.60 7.13 -10.85
C LEU A 30 -5.80 7.76 -10.14
N HIS A 31 -5.71 7.99 -8.83
CA HIS A 31 -6.76 8.65 -8.04
C HIS A 31 -6.97 10.10 -8.46
N PHE A 32 -5.89 10.85 -8.70
CA PHE A 32 -6.00 12.21 -9.22
C PHE A 32 -6.54 12.26 -10.64
N TYR A 33 -6.14 11.31 -11.50
CA TYR A 33 -6.74 11.17 -12.83
C TYR A 33 -8.26 10.97 -12.74
N TRP A 34 -8.74 10.08 -11.86
CA TRP A 34 -10.18 9.90 -11.64
C TRP A 34 -10.84 11.14 -11.05
N ALA A 35 -10.20 11.80 -10.10
CA ALA A 35 -10.70 13.02 -9.46
C ALA A 35 -10.85 14.18 -10.45
N LEU A 36 -9.99 14.25 -11.46
CA LEU A 36 -10.02 15.23 -12.53
C LEU A 36 -11.06 14.93 -13.62
N GLY A 37 -11.81 13.81 -13.51
CA GLY A 37 -12.83 13.44 -14.50
C GLY A 37 -12.50 12.19 -15.32
N GLY A 38 -11.33 11.58 -15.13
CA GLY A 38 -10.91 10.38 -15.85
C GLY A 38 -11.79 9.17 -15.57
N ASN A 39 -12.18 8.41 -16.60
CA ASN A 39 -13.11 7.27 -16.48
C ASN A 39 -12.44 5.90 -16.63
N LEU A 40 -11.21 5.84 -17.14
CA LEU A 40 -10.52 4.56 -17.41
C LEU A 40 -10.39 3.73 -16.12
N GLY A 41 -10.99 2.54 -16.11
CA GLY A 41 -10.93 1.60 -14.99
C GLY A 41 -11.72 2.01 -13.74
N LEU A 42 -12.35 3.19 -13.71
CA LEU A 42 -13.07 3.69 -12.53
C LEU A 42 -14.30 2.83 -12.24
N ALA A 43 -15.11 2.53 -13.26
CA ALA A 43 -16.29 1.68 -13.12
C ALA A 43 -15.95 0.25 -12.67
N VAL A 44 -14.76 -0.23 -13.00
CA VAL A 44 -14.24 -1.55 -12.59
C VAL A 44 -13.65 -1.52 -11.18
N SER A 45 -13.23 -0.35 -10.71
CA SER A 45 -12.59 -0.18 -9.40
C SER A 45 -13.57 0.21 -8.30
N ALA A 46 -14.53 1.09 -8.60
CA ALA A 46 -15.46 1.69 -7.64
C ALA A 46 -16.91 1.26 -7.90
N GLY A 47 -17.17 0.49 -8.95
CA GLY A 47 -18.51 0.13 -9.39
C GLY A 47 -19.11 1.13 -10.40
N PRO A 48 -20.04 0.68 -11.25
CA PRO A 48 -20.59 1.48 -12.34
C PRO A 48 -21.41 2.69 -11.86
N GLU A 49 -22.18 2.54 -10.78
CA GLU A 49 -23.03 3.60 -10.22
C GLU A 49 -22.20 4.77 -9.68
N LEU A 50 -21.22 4.49 -8.82
CA LEU A 50 -20.32 5.53 -8.28
C LEU A 50 -19.47 6.18 -9.37
N ALA A 51 -19.06 5.42 -10.39
CA ALA A 51 -18.30 5.95 -11.52
C ALA A 51 -19.14 6.88 -12.41
N ALA A 52 -20.45 6.62 -12.52
CA ALA A 52 -21.38 7.44 -13.30
C ALA A 52 -21.84 8.69 -12.52
N GLU A 53 -22.28 8.52 -11.27
CA GLU A 53 -22.88 9.59 -10.47
C GLU A 53 -21.84 10.54 -9.86
N ARG A 54 -20.63 10.03 -9.57
CA ARG A 54 -19.51 10.78 -8.98
C ARG A 54 -19.94 11.75 -7.86
N PRO A 55 -20.64 11.26 -6.82
CA PRO A 55 -21.13 12.15 -5.78
C PRO A 55 -19.98 12.89 -5.10
N ALA A 56 -20.22 14.12 -4.65
CA ALA A 56 -19.16 15.01 -4.16
C ALA A 56 -18.32 14.40 -3.02
N TRP A 57 -18.94 13.61 -2.14
CA TRP A 57 -18.24 12.90 -1.06
C TRP A 57 -17.26 11.84 -1.59
N PHE A 58 -17.62 11.14 -2.68
CA PHE A 58 -16.78 10.13 -3.31
C PHE A 58 -15.59 10.78 -4.02
N VAL A 59 -15.82 11.89 -4.71
CA VAL A 59 -14.74 12.64 -5.36
C VAL A 59 -13.79 13.25 -4.33
N ALA A 60 -14.32 13.93 -3.30
CA ALA A 60 -13.51 14.59 -2.29
C ALA A 60 -12.79 13.60 -1.36
N GLY A 61 -13.50 12.60 -0.81
CA GLY A 61 -12.93 11.63 0.11
C GLY A 61 -12.26 10.46 -0.60
N GLY A 62 -13.01 9.80 -1.49
CA GLY A 62 -12.59 8.57 -2.16
C GLY A 62 -11.52 8.76 -3.23
N LEU A 63 -11.53 9.88 -3.96
CA LEU A 63 -10.53 10.15 -5.01
C LEU A 63 -9.43 11.08 -4.52
N TRP A 64 -9.75 12.31 -4.12
CA TRP A 64 -8.76 13.27 -3.62
C TRP A 64 -8.13 12.83 -2.30
N GLY A 65 -8.94 12.45 -1.31
CA GLY A 65 -8.46 12.02 0.00
C GLY A 65 -7.55 10.80 -0.08
N ILE A 66 -7.95 9.75 -0.79
CA ILE A 66 -7.10 8.56 -0.99
C ILE A 66 -5.87 8.91 -1.83
N GLY A 67 -6.00 9.73 -2.89
CA GLY A 67 -4.85 10.19 -3.66
C GLY A 67 -3.79 10.87 -2.79
N MET A 68 -4.21 11.76 -1.88
CA MET A 68 -3.31 12.41 -0.92
C MET A 68 -2.70 11.44 0.08
N LEU A 69 -3.47 10.45 0.54
CA LEU A 69 -2.95 9.37 1.41
C LEU A 69 -1.88 8.53 0.68
N CYS A 70 -2.08 8.26 -0.61
CA CYS A 70 -1.09 7.57 -1.44
C CYS A 70 0.16 8.42 -1.65
N VAL A 71 0.05 9.75 -1.84
CA VAL A 71 1.20 10.66 -1.86
C VAL A 71 1.97 10.59 -0.54
N ALA A 72 1.27 10.65 0.59
CA ALA A 72 1.89 10.48 1.90
C ALA A 72 2.61 9.13 2.04
N GLY A 73 1.97 8.04 1.57
CA GLY A 73 2.58 6.71 1.52
C GLY A 73 3.83 6.65 0.64
N ALA A 74 3.84 7.32 -0.51
CA ALA A 74 4.99 7.39 -1.39
C ALA A 74 6.16 8.16 -0.75
N ILE A 75 5.86 9.27 -0.06
CA ILE A 75 6.83 10.05 0.73
C ILE A 75 7.40 9.18 1.86
N VAL A 76 6.54 8.46 2.60
CA VAL A 76 6.98 7.54 3.66
C VAL A 76 7.91 6.45 3.10
N GLY A 77 7.54 5.79 2.00
CA GLY A 77 8.40 4.80 1.34
C GLY A 77 9.75 5.39 0.92
N ARG A 78 9.75 6.62 0.40
CA ARG A 78 10.95 7.32 -0.04
C ARG A 78 11.83 7.67 1.16
N GLU A 79 11.25 8.17 2.23
CA GLU A 79 12.00 8.50 3.44
C GLU A 79 12.47 7.24 4.18
N LEU A 80 11.79 6.09 4.06
CA LEU A 80 12.32 4.80 4.52
C LEU A 80 13.58 4.37 3.74
N THR A 81 13.78 4.83 2.49
CA THR A 81 15.06 4.62 1.76
C THR A 81 16.17 5.54 2.26
N ARG A 82 15.83 6.67 2.89
CA ARG A 82 16.78 7.67 3.38
C ARG A 82 16.98 7.45 4.88
N SER A 83 18.19 7.14 5.31
CA SER A 83 18.55 6.92 6.72
C SER A 83 18.43 8.18 7.62
N ARG A 84 17.63 9.19 7.24
CA ARG A 84 17.55 10.52 7.90
C ARG A 84 16.42 10.67 8.91
N LEU A 85 15.44 9.77 8.94
CA LEU A 85 14.34 9.86 9.91
C LEU A 85 14.86 9.57 11.34
N ARG A 86 14.62 10.51 12.27
CA ARG A 86 15.03 10.41 13.68
C ARG A 86 13.81 10.52 14.60
N GLY A 87 13.89 9.86 15.76
CA GLY A 87 12.91 9.99 16.86
C GLY A 87 11.46 9.67 16.47
N PHE A 88 10.54 10.58 16.79
CA PHE A 88 9.09 10.42 16.60
C PHE A 88 8.68 10.24 15.13
N ALA A 89 9.30 10.98 14.21
CA ALA A 89 8.99 10.90 12.77
C ALA A 89 9.23 9.49 12.20
N ARG A 90 10.22 8.78 12.74
CA ARG A 90 10.54 7.40 12.39
C ARG A 90 9.49 6.42 12.91
N VAL A 91 9.02 6.59 14.15
CA VAL A 91 7.93 5.77 14.71
C VAL A 91 6.66 5.96 13.90
N LEU A 92 6.32 7.21 13.55
CA LEU A 92 5.14 7.54 12.77
C LEU A 92 5.20 6.95 11.36
N ALA A 93 6.32 7.10 10.65
CA ALA A 93 6.52 6.53 9.31
C ALA A 93 6.39 5.00 9.31
N ARG A 94 6.92 4.34 10.35
CA ARG A 94 6.79 2.89 10.53
C ARG A 94 5.37 2.45 10.83
N SER A 95 4.69 3.11 11.78
CA SER A 95 3.31 2.81 12.10
C SER A 95 2.43 3.02 10.86
N ALA A 96 2.63 4.12 10.13
CA ALA A 96 1.93 4.39 8.88
C ALA A 96 2.16 3.28 7.83
N GLY A 97 3.41 2.84 7.62
CA GLY A 97 3.72 1.74 6.71
C GLY A 97 3.09 0.41 7.13
N TRP A 98 3.06 0.13 8.44
CA TRP A 98 2.39 -1.06 8.99
C TRP A 98 0.88 -1.02 8.82
N PHE A 99 0.25 0.10 9.18
CA PHE A 99 -1.19 0.30 9.04
C PHE A 99 -1.62 0.25 7.57
N ALA A 100 -0.91 0.96 6.70
CA ALA A 100 -1.15 0.92 5.25
C ALA A 100 -1.02 -0.52 4.73
N GLY A 101 0.06 -1.22 5.09
CA GLY A 101 0.28 -2.61 4.69
C GLY A 101 -0.84 -3.54 5.14
N LEU A 102 -1.25 -3.43 6.40
CA LEU A 102 -2.31 -4.26 6.98
C LEU A 102 -3.69 -3.96 6.35
N ILE A 103 -4.04 -2.69 6.17
CA ILE A 103 -5.30 -2.29 5.53
C ILE A 103 -5.38 -2.84 4.10
N LEU A 104 -4.29 -2.72 3.33
CA LEU A 104 -4.23 -3.21 1.96
C LEU A 104 -4.40 -4.74 1.89
N LEU A 105 -3.76 -5.47 2.81
CA LEU A 105 -3.89 -6.93 2.88
C LEU A 105 -5.26 -7.38 3.37
N VAL A 106 -5.81 -6.76 4.40
CA VAL A 106 -7.17 -7.05 4.88
C VAL A 106 -8.16 -6.77 3.77
N ARG A 107 -8.02 -5.66 3.04
CA ARG A 107 -8.85 -5.38 1.87
C ARG A 107 -8.72 -6.45 0.81
N ALA A 108 -7.49 -6.85 0.43
CA ALA A 108 -7.28 -7.87 -0.59
C ALA A 108 -7.90 -9.22 -0.17
N ALA A 109 -7.65 -9.67 1.06
CA ALA A 109 -8.18 -10.92 1.59
C ALA A 109 -9.70 -10.89 1.74
N SER A 110 -10.28 -9.82 2.28
CA SER A 110 -11.73 -9.68 2.43
C SER A 110 -12.44 -9.70 1.08
N VAL A 111 -11.92 -8.99 0.07
CA VAL A 111 -12.50 -9.02 -1.28
C VAL A 111 -12.38 -10.40 -1.91
N GLU A 112 -11.27 -11.11 -1.69
CA GLU A 112 -11.09 -12.47 -2.20
C GLU A 112 -12.08 -13.45 -1.56
N ILE A 113 -12.22 -13.40 -0.23
CA ILE A 113 -13.16 -14.23 0.52
C ILE A 113 -14.60 -13.90 0.11
N LEU A 114 -14.95 -12.62 -0.01
CA LEU A 114 -16.29 -12.20 -0.42
C LEU A 114 -16.63 -12.69 -1.83
N LEU A 115 -15.66 -12.66 -2.75
CA LEU A 115 -15.83 -13.13 -4.12
C LEU A 115 -15.75 -14.66 -4.26
N LEU A 116 -15.23 -15.40 -3.28
CA LEU A 116 -15.16 -16.87 -3.31
C LEU A 116 -16.28 -17.54 -2.52
N VAL A 117 -16.76 -16.92 -1.44
CA VAL A 117 -17.65 -17.53 -0.42
C VAL A 117 -18.91 -16.70 -0.18
N GLY A 118 -18.96 -15.45 -0.65
CA GLY A 118 -20.14 -14.59 -0.45
C GLY A 118 -21.39 -15.16 -1.12
N PRO A 119 -22.59 -14.91 -0.55
CA PRO A 119 -23.85 -15.25 -1.21
C PRO A 119 -23.81 -14.66 -2.62
N THR A 120 -24.15 -15.48 -3.62
CA THR A 120 -23.99 -15.21 -5.06
C THR A 120 -24.15 -13.74 -5.41
N LEU A 121 -23.02 -13.01 -5.46
CA LEU A 121 -22.94 -11.63 -5.96
C LEU A 121 -23.18 -11.58 -7.48
N ASP A 122 -23.55 -12.73 -8.08
CA ASP A 122 -23.74 -12.93 -9.52
C ASP A 122 -24.81 -12.01 -10.10
N ASP A 123 -25.82 -11.60 -9.32
CA ASP A 123 -26.89 -10.70 -9.79
C ASP A 123 -26.55 -9.21 -9.68
N THR A 124 -25.51 -8.84 -8.90
CA THR A 124 -25.16 -7.42 -8.63
C THR A 124 -23.80 -7.00 -9.18
N VAL A 125 -22.85 -7.93 -9.32
CA VAL A 125 -21.51 -7.67 -9.83
C VAL A 125 -21.27 -8.47 -11.09
N GLY A 126 -21.35 -7.80 -12.25
CA GLY A 126 -21.19 -8.45 -13.55
C GLY A 126 -19.90 -9.28 -13.66
N PRO A 127 -19.89 -10.39 -14.43
CA PRO A 127 -18.77 -11.33 -14.49
C PRO A 127 -17.43 -10.69 -14.84
N ALA A 128 -17.46 -9.68 -15.72
CA ALA A 128 -16.27 -8.92 -16.11
C ALA A 128 -15.67 -8.10 -14.96
N HIS A 129 -16.51 -7.49 -14.11
CA HIS A 129 -16.06 -6.70 -12.96
C HIS A 129 -15.39 -7.59 -11.91
N ARG A 130 -15.96 -8.78 -11.67
CA ARG A 130 -15.39 -9.80 -10.78
C ARG A 130 -14.03 -10.29 -11.28
N PHE A 131 -13.92 -10.60 -12.57
CA PHE A 131 -12.67 -11.05 -13.20
C PHE A 131 -11.55 -10.01 -13.05
N TRP A 132 -11.79 -8.76 -13.43
CA TRP A 132 -10.77 -7.71 -13.35
C TRP A 132 -10.39 -7.37 -11.91
N THR A 133 -11.34 -7.46 -10.97
CA THR A 133 -11.06 -7.30 -9.54
C THR A 133 -10.09 -8.36 -9.03
N LEU A 134 -10.31 -9.63 -9.38
CA LEU A 134 -9.49 -10.75 -8.93
C LEU A 134 -8.13 -10.83 -9.63
N VAL A 135 -8.07 -10.52 -10.93
CA VAL A 135 -6.85 -10.71 -11.72
C VAL A 135 -5.92 -9.50 -11.63
N LEU A 136 -6.46 -8.28 -11.57
CA LEU A 136 -5.64 -7.06 -11.58
C LEU A 136 -5.62 -6.39 -10.22
N TRP A 137 -6.79 -6.04 -9.69
CA TRP A 137 -6.86 -5.19 -8.50
C TRP A 137 -6.37 -5.90 -7.25
N ASN A 138 -6.88 -7.09 -6.93
CA ASN A 138 -6.49 -7.81 -5.71
C ASN A 138 -4.99 -8.11 -5.63
N PRO A 139 -4.35 -8.65 -6.69
CA PRO A 139 -2.91 -8.86 -6.72
C PRO A 139 -2.14 -7.54 -6.56
N TRP A 140 -2.62 -6.46 -7.20
CA TRP A 140 -2.03 -5.14 -7.04
C TRP A 140 -2.08 -4.63 -5.59
N PHE A 141 -3.22 -4.77 -4.90
CA PHE A 141 -3.36 -4.41 -3.48
C PHE A 141 -2.49 -5.30 -2.58
N ALA A 142 -2.40 -6.60 -2.86
CA ALA A 142 -1.54 -7.52 -2.14
C ALA A 142 -0.05 -7.16 -2.27
N VAL A 143 0.41 -6.84 -3.49
CA VAL A 143 1.79 -6.37 -3.74
C VAL A 143 2.08 -5.08 -2.96
N GLY A 144 1.16 -4.12 -2.96
CA GLY A 144 1.26 -2.92 -2.14
C GLY A 144 1.40 -3.24 -0.66
N GLY A 145 0.49 -4.07 -0.14
CA GLY A 145 0.49 -4.48 1.26
C GLY A 145 1.79 -5.16 1.70
N ILE A 146 2.26 -6.13 0.93
CA ILE A 146 3.51 -6.87 1.19
C ILE A 146 4.71 -5.91 1.16
N THR A 147 4.83 -5.05 0.15
CA THR A 147 5.98 -4.15 0.02
C THR A 147 6.07 -3.15 1.18
N PHE A 148 4.93 -2.59 1.63
CA PHE A 148 4.87 -1.72 2.80
C PHE A 148 5.23 -2.44 4.12
N LEU A 149 4.75 -3.67 4.31
CA LEU A 149 5.10 -4.47 5.49
C LEU A 149 6.58 -4.84 5.50
N VAL A 150 7.11 -5.38 4.40
CA VAL A 150 8.52 -5.81 4.31
C VAL A 150 9.47 -4.61 4.50
N ALA A 151 9.15 -3.44 3.93
CA ALA A 151 9.92 -2.23 4.15
C ALA A 151 9.92 -1.81 5.64
N SER A 152 8.78 -1.93 6.31
CA SER A 152 8.63 -1.60 7.74
C SER A 152 9.32 -2.60 8.67
N TYR A 153 9.31 -3.89 8.34
CA TYR A 153 10.01 -4.95 9.08
C TYR A 153 11.54 -4.80 8.99
N GLY A 154 12.07 -4.43 7.82
CA GLY A 154 13.50 -4.17 7.66
C GLY A 154 14.04 -3.05 8.56
N HIS A 155 13.17 -2.10 8.93
CA HIS A 155 13.49 -1.03 9.86
C HIS A 155 13.55 -1.52 11.33
N LYS A 156 12.66 -2.45 11.75
CA LYS A 156 12.71 -3.11 13.08
C LYS A 156 14.05 -3.79 13.34
N ALA A 157 14.54 -4.54 12.36
CA ALA A 157 15.76 -5.33 12.51
C ALA A 157 17.02 -4.48 12.73
N LYS A 158 17.08 -3.26 12.16
CA LYS A 158 18.20 -2.32 12.39
C LYS A 158 18.20 -1.75 13.81
N GLU A 159 17.03 -1.38 14.30
CA GLU A 159 16.83 -0.78 15.63
C GLU A 159 17.25 -1.74 16.76
N THR A 160 16.86 -3.00 16.67
CA THR A 160 17.27 -4.03 17.65
C THR A 160 18.78 -4.25 17.64
N ALA A 161 19.44 -4.19 16.47
CA ALA A 161 20.88 -4.36 16.37
C ALA A 161 21.67 -3.18 16.98
N GLU A 162 21.25 -1.93 16.70
CA GLU A 162 21.88 -0.73 17.28
C GLU A 162 21.73 -0.68 18.81
N THR A 163 20.55 -1.03 19.33
CA THR A 163 20.26 -1.00 20.78
C THR A 163 20.98 -2.12 21.57
N VAL A 164 21.28 -3.25 20.91
CA VAL A 164 22.09 -4.32 21.51
C VAL A 164 23.57 -3.94 21.54
N SER A 165 24.07 -3.32 20.47
CA SER A 165 25.47 -2.86 20.39
C SER A 165 25.81 -1.85 21.48
N ASP A 166 24.99 -0.81 21.66
CA ASP A 166 25.19 0.24 22.70
C ASP A 166 25.23 -0.34 24.11
N ARG A 167 24.44 -1.39 24.38
CA ARG A 167 24.40 -2.06 25.70
C ARG A 167 25.61 -2.95 25.99
N THR A 168 26.29 -3.44 24.95
CA THR A 168 27.52 -4.24 25.10
C THR A 168 28.79 -3.39 25.19
N THR A 169 28.72 -2.10 24.84
CA THR A 169 29.85 -1.16 24.86
C THR A 169 29.82 -0.18 26.04
N ALA A 170 28.82 -0.29 26.93
CA ALA A 170 28.67 0.47 28.16
C ALA A 170 28.98 -0.43 29.38
#